data_AF-A0A0Q8ETG0-F1
#
_entry.id   AF-A0A0Q8ETG0-F1
#
_cell.length_a   1.000
_cell.length_b   1.000
_cell.length_c   1.000
_cell.angle_alpha   90.00
_cell.angle_beta   90.00
_cell.angle_gamma   90.00
#
_symmetry.space_group_name_H-M   'P 1'
#
loop_
_entity.id
_entity.type
_entity.pdbx_description
1 polymer ?
#
loop_
_entity_poly.entity_id
_entity_poly.type
_entity_poly.pdbx_seq_one_letter_code
_entity_poly.pdbx_strand_id
1 'polypeptide(L)'
;MNDELRVLVERTADGEKYSELGGPKAWKQSEMTVEVFDISGRFAPLPPKWVGTAVPMILDYEQEAGTWSLIATFSSCESWYEAGRPRPPYLEYQSKNGGHWTPVALEERFLEKKANLLTGPRADGEPRLVTDSDKELRRRSAAPIFQSVLRTWGKEQENYCDTY
;
A
#
# COMPACT_ATOMS: atom_id res chain seq x y z
N MET A 1 7.12 27.33 -16.09
CA MET A 1 7.83 26.04 -15.85
C MET A 1 7.32 25.57 -14.51
N ASN A 2 6.28 24.74 -14.47
CA ASN A 2 5.77 24.23 -13.20
C ASN A 2 6.73 23.13 -12.75
N ASP A 3 7.57 23.45 -11.77
CA ASP A 3 8.35 22.48 -11.02
C ASP A 3 7.40 21.59 -10.24
N GLU A 4 6.83 20.59 -10.91
CA GLU A 4 6.11 19.52 -10.23
C GLU A 4 7.13 18.80 -9.34
N LEU A 5 6.94 18.95 -8.03
CA LEU A 5 7.56 18.10 -7.02
C LEU A 5 7.30 16.64 -7.40
N ARG A 6 8.36 15.88 -7.66
CA ARG A 6 8.27 14.49 -8.13
C ARG A 6 9.15 13.60 -7.28
N VAL A 7 8.53 12.56 -6.75
CA VAL A 7 9.22 11.40 -6.21
C VAL A 7 8.98 10.22 -7.13
N LEU A 8 10.01 9.39 -7.29
CA LEU A 8 9.86 8.04 -7.83
C LEU A 8 9.70 7.10 -6.65
N VAL A 9 8.69 6.25 -6.73
CA VAL A 9 8.45 5.21 -5.74
C VAL A 9 8.69 3.87 -6.43
N GLU A 10 9.74 3.18 -6.01
CA GLU A 10 10.00 1.80 -6.44
C GLU A 10 9.35 0.83 -5.46
N ARG A 11 8.75 -0.23 -6.01
CA ARG A 11 8.07 -1.26 -5.22
C ARG A 11 8.43 -2.63 -5.76
N THR A 12 8.83 -3.52 -4.87
CA THR A 12 9.04 -4.92 -5.18
C THR A 12 8.01 -5.76 -4.42
N ALA A 13 7.63 -6.89 -5.02
CA ALA A 13 6.79 -7.88 -4.39
C ALA A 13 7.36 -9.25 -4.70
N ASP A 14 7.71 -9.99 -3.64
CA ASP A 14 8.20 -11.36 -3.71
C ASP A 14 7.11 -12.31 -3.23
N GLY A 15 7.11 -13.51 -3.77
CA GLY A 15 6.06 -14.48 -3.53
C GLY A 15 6.00 -15.60 -4.56
N GLU A 16 5.05 -16.50 -4.35
CA GLU A 16 4.87 -17.69 -5.18
C GLU A 16 3.61 -17.55 -6.03
N LYS A 17 3.72 -17.86 -7.32
CA LYS A 17 2.56 -18.04 -8.19
C LYS A 17 1.94 -19.39 -7.85
N TYR A 18 0.65 -19.39 -7.52
CA TYR A 18 -0.14 -20.61 -7.48
C TYR A 18 -1.17 -20.57 -8.60
N SER A 19 -1.21 -21.61 -9.41
CA SER A 19 -2.26 -21.79 -10.41
C SER A 19 -2.88 -23.16 -10.21
N GLU A 20 -4.18 -23.20 -9.98
CA GLU A 20 -4.95 -24.44 -10.17
C GLU A 20 -5.20 -24.64 -11.67
N LEU A 21 -5.18 -25.89 -12.14
CA LEU A 21 -5.52 -26.24 -13.52
C LEU A 21 -6.97 -25.78 -13.81
N GLY A 22 -7.11 -24.72 -14.61
CA GLY A 22 -8.40 -24.10 -14.94
C GLY A 22 -8.91 -23.04 -13.95
N GLY A 23 -8.13 -22.73 -12.90
CA GLY A 23 -8.47 -21.73 -11.88
C GLY A 23 -7.81 -20.36 -12.10
N PRO A 24 -8.22 -19.33 -11.34
CA PRO A 24 -7.57 -18.03 -11.37
C PRO A 24 -6.09 -18.14 -10.97
N LYS A 25 -5.23 -17.37 -11.64
CA LYS A 25 -3.82 -17.23 -11.23
C LYS A 25 -3.79 -16.50 -9.90
N ALA A 26 -3.37 -17.18 -8.83
CA ALA A 26 -3.22 -16.61 -7.51
C ALA A 26 -1.73 -16.32 -7.22
N TRP A 27 -1.50 -15.37 -6.32
CA TRP A 27 -0.17 -15.00 -5.85
C TRP A 27 -0.16 -15.05 -4.33
N LYS A 28 0.77 -15.82 -3.75
CA LYS A 28 1.03 -15.79 -2.31
C LYS A 28 2.22 -14.89 -2.05
N GLN A 29 1.95 -13.70 -1.53
CA GLN A 29 2.97 -12.72 -1.17
C GLN A 29 3.79 -13.20 0.04
N SER A 30 5.10 -13.08 -0.03
CA SER A 30 6.02 -13.30 1.09
C SER A 30 6.66 -12.00 1.59
N GLU A 31 6.94 -11.05 0.70
CA GLU A 31 7.54 -9.76 1.05
C GLU A 31 7.11 -8.68 0.06
N MET A 32 6.99 -7.45 0.54
CA MET A 32 6.89 -6.25 -0.28
C MET A 32 7.84 -5.19 0.24
N THR A 33 8.32 -4.36 -0.68
CA THR A 33 9.18 -3.23 -0.36
C THR A 33 8.68 -1.94 -0.98
N VAL A 34 9.02 -0.81 -0.33
CA VAL A 34 8.78 0.53 -0.85
C VAL A 34 10.04 1.35 -0.65
N GLU A 35 10.56 1.91 -1.74
CA GLU A 35 11.71 2.80 -1.72
C GLU A 35 11.36 4.11 -2.43
N VAL A 36 11.77 5.22 -1.81
CA VAL A 36 11.43 6.57 -2.28
C VAL A 36 12.69 7.25 -2.77
N PHE A 37 12.65 7.71 -4.01
CA PHE A 37 13.72 8.48 -4.62
C PHE A 37 13.21 9.88 -4.93
N ASP A 38 13.87 10.89 -4.37
CA ASP A 38 13.57 12.28 -4.67
C ASP A 38 14.28 12.71 -5.95
N ILE A 39 13.50 12.89 -7.02
CA ILE A 39 14.00 13.37 -8.30
C ILE A 39 14.13 14.91 -8.29
N SER A 40 13.37 15.58 -7.43
CA SER A 40 13.30 17.04 -7.36
C SER A 40 14.35 17.68 -6.41
N GLY A 41 14.94 16.89 -5.52
CA GLY A 41 15.87 17.36 -4.48
C GLY A 41 15.21 18.20 -3.38
N ARG A 42 13.88 18.14 -3.23
CA ARG A 42 13.08 18.93 -2.27
C ARG A 42 12.48 18.12 -1.12
N PHE A 43 12.60 16.80 -1.18
CA PHE A 43 12.12 15.87 -0.18
C PHE A 43 13.32 15.30 0.58
N ALA A 44 13.79 16.04 1.58
CA ALA A 44 14.83 15.58 2.48
C ALA A 44 14.43 15.85 3.93
N PRO A 45 14.70 14.92 4.86
CA PRO A 45 15.30 13.60 4.63
C PRO A 45 14.30 12.55 4.11
N LEU A 46 14.79 11.65 3.24
CA LEU A 46 14.02 10.52 2.72
C LEU A 46 13.92 9.39 3.76
N PRO A 47 12.83 8.61 3.77
CA PRO A 47 12.72 7.46 4.64
C PRO A 47 13.66 6.34 4.14
N PRO A 48 14.13 5.44 5.01
CA PRO A 48 14.79 4.22 4.55
C PRO A 48 13.80 3.35 3.77
N LYS A 49 14.31 2.36 3.05
CA LYS A 49 13.46 1.35 2.40
C LYS A 49 12.53 0.68 3.42
N TRP A 50 11.24 0.70 3.14
CA TRP A 50 10.26 -0.08 3.91
C TRP A 50 10.27 -1.52 3.42
N VAL A 51 10.18 -2.47 4.35
CA VAL A 51 10.10 -3.91 4.09
C VAL A 51 9.01 -4.50 4.98
N GLY A 52 8.10 -5.28 4.42
CA GLY A 52 7.04 -5.93 5.18
C GLY A 52 6.22 -6.92 4.37
N THR A 53 5.29 -7.60 5.03
CA THR A 53 4.41 -8.62 4.42
C THR A 53 3.03 -8.07 4.03
N ALA A 54 2.72 -6.83 4.44
CA ALA A 54 1.50 -6.13 4.07
C ALA A 54 1.61 -5.53 2.66
N VAL A 55 0.47 -5.21 2.05
CA VAL A 55 0.32 -4.57 0.74
C VAL A 55 0.31 -3.05 0.91
N PRO A 56 1.35 -2.32 0.44
CA PRO A 56 1.36 -0.86 0.49
C PRO A 56 0.29 -0.26 -0.43
N MET A 57 -0.48 0.69 0.09
CA MET A 57 -1.58 1.35 -0.61
C MET A 57 -1.40 2.85 -0.75
N ILE A 58 -0.95 3.50 0.32
CA ILE A 58 -0.80 4.96 0.37
C ILE A 58 0.61 5.28 0.85
N LEU A 59 1.30 6.14 0.12
CA LEU A 59 2.47 6.86 0.60
C LEU A 59 2.15 8.35 0.62
N ASP A 60 2.37 8.99 1.76
CA ASP A 60 2.10 10.42 1.96
C ASP A 60 3.29 11.10 2.62
N TYR A 61 3.49 12.38 2.34
CA TYR A 61 4.53 13.19 2.96
C TYR A 61 3.94 14.48 3.51
N GLU A 62 4.09 14.68 4.81
CA GLU A 62 3.73 15.90 5.50
C GLU A 62 4.97 16.78 5.67
N GLN A 63 5.06 17.81 4.83
CA GLN A 63 6.26 18.66 4.74
C GLN A 63 6.56 19.42 6.04
N GLU A 64 5.54 19.96 6.72
CA GLU A 64 5.71 20.72 7.96
C GLU A 64 6.28 19.85 9.10
N ALA A 65 5.90 18.58 9.15
CA ALA A 65 6.33 17.63 10.16
C ALA A 65 7.53 16.78 9.72
N GLY A 66 8.00 16.91 8.48
CA GLY A 66 9.04 16.05 7.91
C GLY A 66 8.71 14.56 8.01
N THR A 67 7.43 14.20 7.89
CA THR A 67 6.93 12.85 8.19
C THR A 67 6.43 12.16 6.93
N TRP A 68 6.98 10.98 6.68
CA TRP A 68 6.45 10.05 5.70
C TRP A 68 5.50 9.07 6.38
N SER A 69 4.31 8.90 5.81
CA SER A 69 3.33 7.90 6.26
C SER A 69 3.11 6.88 5.16
N LEU A 70 3.17 5.60 5.53
CA LEU A 70 2.86 4.47 4.66
C LEU A 70 1.66 3.72 5.23
N ILE A 71 0.58 3.67 4.47
CA ILE A 71 -0.59 2.84 4.79
C ILE A 71 -0.53 1.56 3.98
N ALA A 72 -0.66 0.43 4.66
CA ALA A 72 -0.68 -0.89 4.06
C ALA A 72 -1.90 -1.69 4.54
N THR A 73 -2.31 -2.69 3.76
CA THR A 73 -3.39 -3.63 4.11
C THR A 73 -2.94 -5.07 3.93
N PHE A 74 -3.77 -6.04 4.28
CA PHE A 74 -3.44 -7.45 4.22
C PHE A 74 -3.81 -8.05 2.85
N SER A 75 -2.98 -8.94 2.32
CA SER A 75 -3.25 -9.67 1.07
C SER A 75 -4.08 -10.94 1.28
N SER A 76 -4.23 -11.38 2.53
CA SER A 76 -5.02 -12.56 2.89
C SER A 76 -5.69 -12.40 4.25
N CYS A 77 -6.77 -13.15 4.45
CA CYS A 77 -7.46 -13.17 5.74
C CYS A 77 -6.62 -13.79 6.85
N GLU A 78 -5.79 -14.78 6.53
CA GLU A 78 -4.84 -15.38 7.48
C GLU A 78 -3.89 -14.33 8.05
N SER A 79 -3.23 -13.54 7.20
CA SER A 79 -2.33 -12.48 7.64
C SER A 79 -3.03 -11.37 8.43
N TRP A 80 -4.30 -11.07 8.11
CA TRP A 80 -5.11 -10.14 8.91
C TRP A 80 -5.43 -10.72 10.30
N TYR A 81 -5.77 -12.01 10.39
CA TYR A 81 -6.08 -12.67 11.66
C TYR A 81 -4.87 -12.75 12.59
N GLU A 82 -3.69 -13.05 12.05
CA GLU A 82 -2.43 -13.06 12.81
C GLU A 82 -2.08 -11.70 13.41
N ALA A 83 -2.46 -10.60 12.75
CA ALA A 83 -2.21 -9.24 13.22
C ALA A 83 -3.12 -8.80 14.41
N GLY A 84 -4.08 -9.64 14.80
CA GLY A 84 -4.98 -9.43 15.94
C GLY A 84 -6.30 -8.76 15.56
N ARG A 85 -7.40 -9.53 15.56
CA ARG A 85 -8.77 -8.99 15.43
C ARG A 85 -9.15 -8.14 16.66
N PRO A 86 -10.04 -7.13 16.54
CA PRO A 86 -10.64 -6.57 15.33
C PRO A 86 -9.94 -5.25 14.94
N ARG A 87 -8.62 -5.27 14.69
CA ARG A 87 -7.97 -4.07 14.14
C ARG A 87 -8.59 -3.74 12.77
N PRO A 88 -8.79 -2.45 12.44
CA PRO A 88 -9.02 -2.04 11.06
C PRO A 88 -7.98 -2.74 10.18
N PRO A 89 -8.33 -3.19 8.97
CA PRO A 89 -7.43 -3.99 8.13
C PRO A 89 -6.33 -3.11 7.49
N TYR A 90 -5.96 -2.02 8.15
CA TYR A 90 -4.98 -1.05 7.70
C TYR A 90 -3.94 -0.84 8.78
N LEU A 91 -2.68 -0.91 8.37
CA LEU A 91 -1.52 -0.65 9.18
C LEU A 91 -0.94 0.68 8.73
N GLU A 92 -0.58 1.53 9.69
CA GLU A 92 0.18 2.75 9.43
C GLU A 92 1.61 2.59 9.94
N TYR A 93 2.55 3.00 9.10
CA TYR A 93 3.95 3.16 9.45
C TYR A 93 4.35 4.61 9.24
N GLN A 94 5.07 5.19 10.19
CA GLN A 94 5.63 6.52 10.05
C GLN A 94 7.16 6.49 10.09
N SER A 95 7.78 7.29 9.21
CA SER A 95 9.19 7.63 9.23
C SER A 95 9.30 9.15 9.41
N LYS A 96 9.79 9.58 10.57
CA LYS A 96 9.95 10.99 10.92
C LYS A 96 11.39 11.42 10.68
N ASN A 97 11.58 12.50 9.94
CA ASN A 97 12.90 13.06 9.63
C ASN A 97 13.89 11.99 9.13
N GLY A 98 13.43 11.08 8.26
CA GLY A 98 14.26 10.02 7.67
C GLY A 98 14.68 8.91 8.63
N GLY A 99 14.06 8.86 9.82
CA GLY A 99 14.23 7.76 10.76
C GLY A 99 13.64 6.44 10.25
N HIS A 100 13.88 5.36 10.99
CA HIS A 100 13.29 4.06 10.66
C HIS A 100 11.76 4.11 10.70
N TRP A 101 11.13 3.30 9.85
CA TRP A 101 9.69 3.09 9.88
C TRP A 101 9.27 2.49 11.21
N THR A 102 8.27 3.11 11.83
CA THR A 102 7.69 2.66 13.09
C THR A 102 6.19 2.46 12.92
N PRO A 103 5.62 1.33 13.39
CA PRO A 103 4.17 1.15 13.37
C PRO A 103 3.51 2.13 14.35
N VAL A 104 2.43 2.75 13.93
CA VAL A 104 1.63 3.68 14.75
C VAL A 104 0.14 3.37 14.63
N ALA A 105 -0.68 4.03 15.45
CA ALA A 105 -2.12 3.99 15.26
C ALA A 105 -2.49 4.72 13.96
N LEU A 106 -3.44 4.16 13.20
CA LEU A 106 -3.94 4.76 11.97
C LEU A 106 -4.53 6.15 12.25
N GLU A 107 -3.99 7.19 11.59
CA GLU A 107 -4.48 8.55 11.71
C GLU A 107 -5.82 8.73 10.97
N GLU A 108 -6.76 9.46 11.57
CA GLU A 108 -8.10 9.68 10.99
C GLU A 108 -8.07 10.35 9.61
N ARG A 109 -7.03 11.15 9.33
CA ARG A 109 -6.85 11.81 8.02
C ARG A 109 -6.69 10.82 6.85
N PHE A 110 -6.31 9.58 7.14
CA PHE A 110 -6.18 8.55 6.11
C PHE A 110 -7.50 7.85 5.81
N LEU A 111 -8.50 7.94 6.69
CA LEU A 111 -9.82 7.38 6.42
C LEU A 111 -10.40 7.96 5.13
N GLU A 112 -10.96 7.10 4.29
CA GLU A 112 -11.52 7.39 2.97
C GLU A 112 -10.50 7.87 1.92
N LYS A 113 -9.22 8.00 2.28
CA LYS A 113 -8.16 8.35 1.32
C LYS A 113 -7.97 7.20 0.33
N LYS A 114 -7.92 7.56 -0.96
CA LYS A 114 -7.71 6.61 -2.06
C LYS A 114 -6.26 6.13 -2.07
N ALA A 115 -6.08 4.86 -2.43
CA ALA A 115 -4.74 4.32 -2.70
C ALA A 115 -4.05 5.11 -3.81
N ASN A 116 -2.79 5.47 -3.62
CA ASN A 116 -1.94 6.13 -4.61
C ASN A 116 -0.75 5.26 -5.06
N LEU A 117 -0.61 4.05 -4.48
CA LEU A 117 0.31 3.00 -4.90
C LEU A 117 -0.44 1.86 -5.60
N LEU A 118 0.28 1.04 -6.36
CA LEU A 118 -0.29 -0.11 -7.07
C LEU A 118 -0.48 -1.31 -6.14
N THR A 119 -1.69 -1.75 -5.85
CA THR A 119 -1.89 -2.73 -4.77
C THR A 119 -1.62 -4.20 -5.13
N GLY A 120 -1.26 -4.52 -6.38
CA GLY A 120 -0.90 -5.89 -6.75
C GLY A 120 0.04 -5.94 -7.96
N PRO A 121 0.97 -6.92 -7.99
CA PRO A 121 1.82 -7.16 -9.15
C PRO A 121 1.02 -7.80 -10.28
N ARG A 122 1.36 -7.43 -11.52
CA ARG A 122 0.91 -8.13 -12.72
C ARG A 122 1.63 -9.47 -12.88
N ALA A 123 0.88 -10.51 -13.28
CA ALA A 123 1.43 -11.85 -13.47
C ALA A 123 2.45 -11.93 -14.63
N ASP A 124 2.40 -10.99 -15.58
CA ASP A 124 3.29 -10.80 -16.72
C ASP A 124 4.38 -9.74 -16.49
N GLY A 125 4.46 -9.18 -15.28
CA GLY A 125 5.42 -8.15 -14.91
C GLY A 125 4.86 -6.73 -14.98
N GLU A 126 5.53 -5.81 -14.29
CA GLU A 126 5.12 -4.41 -14.22
C GLU A 126 5.89 -3.55 -15.24
N PRO A 127 5.23 -2.58 -15.91
CA PRO A 127 5.92 -1.54 -16.64
C PRO A 127 6.86 -0.77 -15.71
N ARG A 128 8.01 -0.32 -16.23
CA ARG A 128 9.00 0.44 -15.46
C ARG A 128 8.45 1.76 -14.89
N LEU A 129 7.52 2.39 -15.61
CA LEU A 129 6.84 3.61 -15.19
C LEU A 129 5.34 3.45 -15.46
N VAL A 130 4.54 3.91 -14.51
CA VAL A 130 3.08 3.79 -14.54
C VAL A 130 2.48 5.17 -14.40
N THR A 131 1.60 5.56 -15.32
CA THR A 131 0.97 6.87 -15.33
C THR A 131 -0.08 6.97 -14.23
N ASP A 132 -0.49 8.18 -13.85
CA ASP A 132 -1.57 8.35 -12.87
C ASP A 132 -2.91 7.81 -13.38
N SER A 133 -3.16 7.87 -14.68
CA SER A 133 -4.32 7.23 -15.32
C SER A 133 -4.29 5.71 -15.17
N ASP A 134 -3.13 5.08 -15.35
CA ASP A 134 -2.97 3.63 -15.15
C ASP A 134 -3.18 3.24 -13.68
N LYS A 135 -2.67 4.04 -12.73
CA LYS A 135 -2.89 3.83 -11.29
C LYS A 135 -4.39 3.90 -10.97
N GLU A 136 -5.08 4.92 -11.47
CA GLU A 136 -6.52 5.09 -11.23
C GLU A 136 -7.34 3.95 -11.81
N LEU A 137 -7.03 3.50 -13.04
CA LEU A 137 -7.69 2.35 -13.65
C LEU A 137 -7.50 1.09 -12.81
N ARG A 138 -6.27 0.80 -12.39
CA ARG A 138 -5.95 -0.38 -11.59
C ARG A 138 -6.61 -0.34 -10.21
N ARG A 139 -6.64 0.84 -9.59
CA ARG A 139 -7.33 1.04 -8.30
C ARG A 139 -8.82 0.72 -8.41
N ARG A 140 -9.51 1.20 -9.45
CA ARG A 140 -10.94 0.92 -9.66
C ARG A 140 -11.25 -0.56 -9.88
N SER A 141 -10.32 -1.29 -10.50
CA SER A 141 -10.46 -2.72 -10.77
C SER A 141 -10.01 -3.61 -9.60
N ALA A 142 -9.44 -3.05 -8.53
CA ALA A 142 -9.00 -3.80 -7.37
C ALA A 142 -10.18 -4.11 -6.42
N ALA A 143 -10.01 -5.08 -5.53
CA ALA A 143 -10.99 -5.34 -4.47
C ALA A 143 -11.16 -4.11 -3.55
N PRO A 144 -12.34 -3.88 -2.95
CA PRO A 144 -12.65 -2.66 -2.18
C PRO A 144 -11.61 -2.28 -1.12
N ILE A 145 -11.07 -3.28 -0.42
CA ILE A 145 -10.03 -3.10 0.61
C ILE A 145 -8.78 -2.40 0.08
N PHE A 146 -8.46 -2.56 -1.20
CA PHE A 146 -7.29 -1.98 -1.87
C PHE A 146 -7.58 -0.65 -2.56
N GLN A 147 -8.84 -0.18 -2.59
CA GLN A 147 -9.19 1.05 -3.31
C GLN A 147 -8.99 2.31 -2.47
N SER A 148 -9.27 2.21 -1.18
CA SER A 148 -9.21 3.30 -0.19
C SER A 148 -9.17 2.73 1.21
N VAL A 149 -8.75 3.53 2.19
CA VAL A 149 -8.90 3.20 3.61
C VAL A 149 -10.37 3.35 3.99
N LEU A 150 -10.99 2.31 4.52
CA LEU A 150 -12.41 2.34 4.88
C LEU A 150 -12.61 2.97 6.27
N ARG A 151 -13.61 3.86 6.38
CA ARG A 151 -14.02 4.45 7.67
C ARG A 151 -14.64 3.41 8.61
N THR A 152 -15.45 2.53 8.05
CA THR A 152 -16.22 1.54 8.81
C THR A 152 -15.85 0.14 8.32
N TRP A 153 -15.49 -0.75 9.25
CA TRP A 153 -15.25 -2.16 8.96
C TRP A 153 -16.40 -3.00 9.54
N GLY A 154 -17.02 -3.84 8.71
CA GLY A 154 -17.89 -4.93 9.15
C GLY A 154 -19.32 -4.66 9.59
N LYS A 155 -20.06 -3.79 8.90
CA LYS A 155 -21.55 -3.86 8.96
C LYS A 155 -22.31 -3.69 7.63
N GLU A 156 -21.74 -3.08 6.59
CA GLU A 156 -22.45 -2.85 5.32
C GLU A 156 -21.65 -3.20 4.06
N GLN A 157 -20.37 -3.53 4.22
CA GLN A 157 -19.52 -4.02 3.15
C GLN A 157 -19.24 -5.48 3.48
N GLU A 158 -19.54 -6.38 2.55
CA GLU A 158 -19.13 -7.79 2.62
C GLU A 158 -17.72 -7.87 3.22
N ASN A 159 -17.63 -8.38 4.44
CA ASN A 159 -16.35 -8.47 5.12
C ASN A 159 -15.45 -9.32 4.24
N TYR A 160 -14.36 -8.72 3.75
CA TYR A 160 -13.34 -9.35 2.90
C TYR A 160 -12.92 -10.74 3.41
N CYS A 161 -13.09 -10.99 4.71
CA CYS A 161 -12.74 -12.22 5.40
C CYS A 161 -13.86 -12.97 6.11
N ASP A 162 -15.10 -12.47 6.13
CA ASP A 162 -16.25 -13.18 6.73
C ASP A 162 -17.31 -13.62 5.70
N THR A 163 -17.08 -13.45 4.39
CA THR A 163 -17.92 -14.07 3.36
C THR A 163 -17.51 -15.53 3.14
N TYR A 164 -18.19 -16.44 3.84
CA TYR A 164 -18.38 -17.84 3.45
C TYR A 164 -19.86 -18.07 3.14
#